data_AF-A0A2H5WXE9-F1
#
_entry.id   AF-A0A2H5WXE9-F1
#
_cell.length_a   1.000
_cell.length_b   1.000
_cell.length_c   1.000
_cell.angle_alpha   90.00
_cell.angle_beta   90.00
_cell.angle_gamma   90.00
#
_symmetry.space_group_name_H-M   'P 1'
#
loop_
_entity.id
_entity.type
_entity.pdbx_description
1 polymer ?
#
loop_
_entity_poly.entity_id
_entity_poly.type
_entity_poly.pdbx_seq_one_letter_code
_entity_poly.pdbx_strand_id
1 'polypeptide(L)'
;MSLLAWAVAAICFAGGFGAALMARRQVGVPTFALPAVWLISVLAFGLTLPVEPAPIFHQGGAAGWGLLLSSGLWLMGAFVATRTPFNGWGATLPSAAPMLALAFARDDPSAALIGMTIATVLVWILLRQIWPSLAGIALSVLTLCFATGLAYYADAPRWYSVCVAGAGLAALWVVAWLARRAPLSWWLAHALLFGAFTLTALGYHLSGVEGRWLHLVLMALIATTLARGFANAGEWSRYALLVWVALFTSVFTLQKGFGLAIVALMVSLYAMVMAHTRWVQTAPSERALYTVGAVLLAFLSAFRLFVLSYPLTPPRADLYMHYTLVGFLLALVGLGVLALWQRQGGAASLGRTLVAGFWAAGLPLLLGALFAERATAGWLAGALAAALSAYLYAPLPTRPTEEQEDASMAPLLYPLAFAGVVTALWLTATVAPYAELTRLTRLYMVLGAAGLLVLSLLLAFWLDRKAFMRASQAIASDE
;
A
#
# COMPACT_ATOMS: atom_id res chain seq x y z
N MET A 1 -3.48 31.69 -15.00
CA MET A 1 -3.59 30.41 -15.75
C MET A 1 -4.76 29.62 -15.20
N SER A 2 -5.51 28.94 -16.06
CA SER A 2 -6.98 28.90 -16.01
C SER A 2 -7.58 27.69 -15.27
N LEU A 3 -8.74 27.90 -14.65
CA LEU A 3 -9.73 26.90 -14.20
C LEU A 3 -9.92 25.72 -15.18
N LEU A 4 -9.67 25.95 -16.47
CA LEU A 4 -9.68 24.97 -17.53
C LEU A 4 -8.72 23.79 -17.29
N ALA A 5 -7.49 24.04 -16.83
CA ALA A 5 -6.50 22.98 -16.61
C ALA A 5 -6.90 22.06 -15.44
N TRP A 6 -7.53 22.63 -14.41
CA TRP A 6 -8.10 21.88 -13.28
C TRP A 6 -9.38 21.15 -13.65
N ALA A 7 -10.24 21.77 -14.45
CA ALA A 7 -11.40 21.09 -15.01
C ALA A 7 -10.94 19.88 -15.83
N VAL A 8 -9.93 20.03 -16.68
CA VAL A 8 -9.36 18.92 -17.46
C VAL A 8 -8.72 17.87 -16.54
N ALA A 9 -7.87 18.23 -15.58
CA ALA A 9 -7.26 17.28 -14.66
C ALA A 9 -8.28 16.55 -13.77
N ALA A 10 -9.31 17.26 -13.29
CA ALA A 10 -10.40 16.67 -12.51
C ALA A 10 -11.30 15.78 -13.38
N ILE A 11 -11.63 16.21 -14.61
CA ILE A 11 -12.38 15.41 -15.59
C ILE A 11 -11.59 14.16 -15.97
N CYS A 12 -10.28 14.25 -16.10
CA CYS A 12 -9.44 13.12 -16.46
C CYS A 12 -9.12 12.21 -15.26
N PHE A 13 -8.97 12.74 -14.05
CA PHE A 13 -8.90 11.93 -12.83
C PHE A 13 -10.24 11.25 -12.58
N ALA A 14 -11.36 11.95 -12.73
CA ALA A 14 -12.70 11.37 -12.69
C ALA A 14 -12.95 10.39 -13.83
N GLY A 15 -12.36 10.61 -15.00
CA GLY A 15 -12.40 9.71 -16.16
C GLY A 15 -11.56 8.45 -15.95
N GLY A 16 -10.35 8.57 -15.41
CA GLY A 16 -9.48 7.46 -15.00
C GLY A 16 -10.07 6.67 -13.84
N PHE A 17 -10.68 7.36 -12.87
CA PHE A 17 -11.47 6.76 -11.80
C PHE A 17 -12.69 6.04 -12.37
N GLY A 18 -13.49 6.69 -13.21
CA GLY A 18 -14.63 6.12 -13.93
C GLY A 18 -14.26 4.87 -14.73
N ALA A 19 -13.07 4.84 -15.29
CA ALA A 19 -12.57 3.68 -16.00
C ALA A 19 -12.05 2.55 -15.12
N ALA A 20 -11.41 2.85 -13.99
CA ALA A 20 -11.10 1.85 -12.97
C ALA A 20 -12.40 1.22 -12.44
N LEU A 21 -13.46 2.03 -12.29
CA LEU A 21 -14.81 1.58 -11.92
C LEU A 21 -15.45 0.71 -13.00
N MET A 22 -15.29 1.05 -14.28
CA MET A 22 -15.82 0.27 -15.41
C MET A 22 -15.04 -1.02 -15.65
N ALA A 23 -13.72 -1.02 -15.47
CA ALA A 23 -12.88 -2.22 -15.48
C ALA A 23 -13.30 -3.19 -14.37
N ARG A 24 -13.61 -2.68 -13.18
CA ARG A 24 -14.18 -3.47 -12.08
C ARG A 24 -15.56 -4.05 -12.39
N ARG A 25 -16.34 -3.39 -13.25
CA ARG A 25 -17.63 -3.91 -13.72
C ARG A 25 -17.54 -4.76 -15.00
N GLN A 26 -16.34 -5.03 -15.51
CA GLN A 26 -16.11 -5.77 -16.77
C GLN A 26 -16.91 -5.21 -17.98
N VAL A 27 -17.21 -3.91 -17.98
CA VAL A 27 -17.99 -3.28 -19.07
C VAL A 27 -17.07 -2.92 -20.23
N GLY A 28 -17.45 -3.30 -21.46
CA GLY A 28 -16.70 -3.04 -22.69
C GLY A 28 -16.62 -1.56 -23.05
N VAL A 29 -15.59 -0.87 -22.55
CA VAL A 29 -15.20 0.49 -22.99
C VAL A 29 -14.02 0.35 -23.96
N PRO A 30 -13.90 1.16 -25.03
CA PRO A 30 -12.72 1.16 -25.89
C PRO A 30 -11.49 1.56 -25.06
N THR A 31 -10.69 0.56 -24.70
CA THR A 31 -9.60 0.61 -23.71
C THR A 31 -8.39 1.46 -24.13
N PHE A 32 -8.32 1.89 -25.39
CA PHE A 32 -7.24 2.75 -25.93
C PHE A 32 -7.39 4.23 -25.53
N ALA A 33 -8.61 4.66 -25.16
CA ALA A 33 -8.87 6.03 -24.76
C ALA A 33 -8.24 6.40 -23.41
N LEU A 34 -7.94 5.43 -22.54
CA LEU A 34 -7.51 5.67 -21.17
C LEU A 34 -6.04 6.08 -21.01
N PRO A 35 -5.09 5.38 -21.66
CA PRO A 35 -3.73 5.88 -21.83
C PRO A 35 -3.65 7.27 -22.47
N ALA A 36 -4.46 7.52 -23.49
CA ALA A 36 -4.43 8.78 -24.24
C ALA A 36 -5.00 9.94 -23.41
N VAL A 37 -6.14 9.75 -22.74
CA VAL A 37 -6.71 10.74 -21.82
C VAL A 37 -5.76 10.99 -20.65
N TRP A 38 -5.12 9.95 -20.11
CA TRP A 38 -4.09 10.11 -19.08
C TRP A 38 -2.85 10.86 -19.58
N LEU A 39 -2.32 10.53 -20.76
CA LEU A 39 -1.16 11.21 -21.35
C LEU A 39 -1.48 12.70 -21.57
N ILE A 40 -2.68 13.02 -22.06
CA ILE A 40 -3.18 14.39 -22.21
C ILE A 40 -3.28 15.08 -20.85
N SER A 41 -3.67 14.37 -19.79
CA SER A 41 -3.75 14.91 -18.42
C SER A 41 -2.38 15.22 -17.84
N VAL A 42 -1.41 14.33 -18.04
CA VAL A 42 -0.03 14.48 -17.58
C VAL A 42 0.66 15.61 -18.35
N LEU A 43 0.43 15.71 -19.66
CA LEU A 43 0.92 16.82 -20.48
C LEU A 43 0.27 18.14 -20.07
N ALA A 44 -1.05 18.18 -19.92
CA ALA A 44 -1.77 19.38 -19.49
C ALA A 44 -1.36 19.84 -18.08
N PHE A 45 -1.17 18.91 -17.14
CA PHE A 45 -0.76 19.24 -15.77
C PHE A 45 0.73 19.57 -15.66
N GLY A 46 1.59 18.86 -16.40
CA GLY A 46 3.03 19.12 -16.46
C GLY A 46 3.36 20.50 -17.05
N LEU A 47 2.55 20.97 -18.01
CA LEU A 47 2.63 22.34 -18.54
C LEU A 47 2.14 23.42 -17.56
N THR A 48 1.60 23.03 -16.40
CA THR A 48 1.08 23.95 -15.36
C THR A 48 1.83 23.87 -14.02
N LEU A 49 2.98 23.17 -13.98
CA LEU A 49 3.86 23.18 -12.82
C LEU A 49 4.32 24.62 -12.54
N PRO A 50 4.07 25.19 -11.34
CA PRO A 50 4.56 26.50 -10.99
C PRO A 50 6.09 26.45 -10.83
N VAL A 51 6.73 27.55 -11.23
CA VAL A 51 8.20 27.74 -11.18
C VAL A 51 8.72 27.87 -9.73
N GLU A 52 7.83 28.11 -8.76
CA GLU A 52 8.17 28.25 -7.34
C GLU A 52 7.47 27.18 -6.48
N PRO A 53 8.14 26.67 -5.42
CA PRO A 53 7.58 25.66 -4.53
C PRO A 53 6.45 26.28 -3.68
N ALA A 54 5.21 26.07 -4.10
CA ALA A 54 4.01 26.48 -3.37
C ALA A 54 3.58 25.41 -2.32
N PRO A 55 2.82 25.77 -1.27
CA PRO A 55 2.40 24.85 -0.22
C PRO A 55 1.56 23.66 -0.74
N ILE A 56 1.52 22.60 0.10
CA ILE A 56 1.19 21.18 -0.21
C ILE A 56 -0.05 20.95 -1.11
N PHE A 57 -1.06 21.83 -1.05
CA PHE A 57 -2.33 21.72 -1.81
C PHE A 57 -2.66 22.97 -2.63
N HIS A 58 -1.66 23.55 -3.31
CA HIS A 58 -1.90 24.62 -4.29
C HIS A 58 -1.87 24.13 -5.74
N GLN A 59 -2.44 24.98 -6.60
CA GLN A 59 -2.62 24.69 -8.02
C GLN A 59 -1.26 24.35 -8.68
N GLY A 60 -1.16 23.18 -9.32
CA GLY A 60 0.08 22.71 -9.96
C GLY A 60 1.17 22.18 -9.02
N GLY A 61 0.89 22.00 -7.72
CA GLY A 61 1.90 21.51 -6.76
C GLY A 61 2.38 20.07 -7.00
N ALA A 62 3.58 19.75 -6.50
CA ALA A 62 4.25 18.45 -6.67
C ALA A 62 3.41 17.25 -6.18
N ALA A 63 2.54 17.43 -5.19
CA ALA A 63 1.62 16.39 -4.71
C ALA A 63 0.55 16.02 -5.74
N GLY A 64 -0.05 17.01 -6.41
CA GLY A 64 -1.00 16.76 -7.50
C GLY A 64 -0.33 16.09 -8.70
N TRP A 65 0.89 16.50 -9.01
CA TRP A 65 1.71 15.85 -10.06
C TRP A 65 1.98 14.39 -9.72
N GLY A 66 2.41 14.09 -8.49
CA GLY A 66 2.69 12.73 -8.03
C GLY A 66 1.45 11.84 -8.10
N LEU A 67 0.28 12.37 -7.74
CA LEU A 67 -1.01 11.66 -7.81
C LEU A 67 -1.38 11.32 -9.26
N LEU A 68 -1.28 12.28 -10.19
CA LEU A 68 -1.64 12.11 -11.60
C LEU A 68 -0.68 11.19 -12.36
N LEU A 69 0.62 11.35 -12.13
CA LEU A 69 1.64 10.51 -12.75
C LEU A 69 1.53 9.06 -12.24
N SER A 70 1.41 8.88 -10.92
CA SER A 70 1.27 7.55 -10.33
C SER A 70 -0.03 6.88 -10.75
N SER A 71 -1.16 7.58 -10.68
CA SER A 71 -2.46 7.00 -11.01
C SER A 71 -2.52 6.44 -12.43
N GLY A 72 -1.98 7.11 -13.46
CA GLY A 72 -2.00 6.50 -14.78
C GLY A 72 -0.86 5.54 -15.09
N LEU A 73 0.30 5.60 -14.42
CA LEU A 73 1.24 4.48 -14.46
C LEU A 73 0.62 3.21 -13.86
N TRP A 74 -0.20 3.36 -12.81
CA TRP A 74 -1.02 2.29 -12.23
C TRP A 74 -2.12 1.80 -13.17
N LEU A 75 -2.90 2.69 -13.80
CA LEU A 75 -3.95 2.29 -14.74
C LEU A 75 -3.38 1.65 -16.00
N MET A 76 -2.28 2.18 -16.53
CA MET A 76 -1.54 1.58 -17.63
C MET A 76 -0.99 0.21 -17.22
N GLY A 77 -0.38 0.12 -16.05
CA GLY A 77 0.12 -1.13 -15.50
C GLY A 77 -0.97 -2.19 -15.39
N ALA A 78 -2.13 -1.82 -14.84
CA ALA A 78 -3.29 -2.69 -14.74
C ALA A 78 -3.82 -3.12 -16.11
N PHE A 79 -3.89 -2.20 -17.07
CA PHE A 79 -4.30 -2.51 -18.44
C PHE A 79 -3.36 -3.53 -19.09
N VAL A 80 -2.04 -3.26 -19.04
CA VAL A 80 -1.02 -4.15 -19.61
C VAL A 80 -1.06 -5.52 -18.93
N ALA A 81 -1.17 -5.57 -17.60
CA ALA A 81 -1.22 -6.82 -16.84
C ALA A 81 -2.47 -7.67 -17.12
N THR A 82 -3.63 -7.04 -17.29
CA THR A 82 -4.92 -7.75 -17.41
C THR A 82 -5.34 -8.03 -18.85
N ARG A 83 -4.88 -7.24 -19.82
CA ARG A 83 -5.34 -7.33 -21.22
C ARG A 83 -4.27 -7.75 -22.21
N THR A 84 -3.00 -7.76 -21.83
CA THR A 84 -1.90 -8.11 -22.73
C THR A 84 -1.07 -9.28 -22.18
N PRO A 85 -0.35 -10.03 -23.03
CA PRO A 85 0.58 -11.07 -22.55
C PRO A 85 1.78 -10.49 -21.78
N PHE A 86 1.95 -9.17 -21.75
CA PHE A 86 3.08 -8.47 -21.17
C PHE A 86 2.93 -8.19 -19.66
N ASN A 87 2.54 -9.18 -18.87
CA ASN A 87 2.29 -9.02 -17.43
C ASN A 87 3.49 -8.43 -16.65
N GLY A 88 4.73 -8.69 -17.12
CA GLY A 88 5.96 -8.08 -16.58
C GLY A 88 5.96 -6.55 -16.66
N TRP A 89 5.59 -5.98 -17.80
CA TRP A 89 5.47 -4.54 -17.99
C TRP A 89 4.39 -3.94 -17.06
N GLY A 90 3.28 -4.65 -16.92
CA GLY A 90 2.21 -4.25 -16.02
C GLY A 90 2.68 -4.09 -14.57
N ALA A 91 3.50 -5.02 -14.09
CA ALA A 91 4.00 -5.00 -12.71
C ALA A 91 5.12 -3.96 -12.47
N THR A 92 5.89 -3.58 -13.49
CA THR A 92 7.01 -2.63 -13.34
C THR A 92 6.61 -1.18 -13.48
N LEU A 93 5.58 -0.87 -14.29
CA LEU A 93 5.16 0.50 -14.59
C LEU A 93 4.87 1.36 -13.34
N PRO A 94 4.16 0.86 -12.31
CA PRO A 94 3.91 1.64 -11.09
C PRO A 94 5.18 2.08 -10.34
N SER A 95 6.24 1.27 -10.41
CA SER A 95 7.52 1.56 -9.73
C SER A 95 8.31 2.67 -10.39
N ALA A 96 7.99 3.03 -11.65
CA ALA A 96 8.61 4.16 -12.32
C ALA A 96 8.22 5.51 -11.68
N ALA A 97 7.04 5.60 -11.05
CA ALA A 97 6.55 6.85 -10.44
C ALA A 97 7.53 7.43 -9.40
N PRO A 98 7.89 6.72 -8.32
CA PRO A 98 8.84 7.24 -7.33
C PRO A 98 10.25 7.47 -7.90
N MET A 99 10.68 6.71 -8.92
CA MET A 99 11.97 6.94 -9.60
C MET A 99 11.97 8.26 -10.38
N LEU A 100 10.87 8.55 -11.08
CA LEU A 100 10.69 9.82 -11.80
C LEU A 100 10.58 11.00 -10.83
N ALA A 101 9.90 10.85 -9.69
CA ALA A 101 9.90 11.88 -8.64
C ALA A 101 11.31 12.25 -8.21
N LEU A 102 12.19 11.27 -7.97
CA LEU A 102 13.57 11.54 -7.60
C LEU A 102 14.39 12.22 -8.71
N ALA A 103 14.07 11.95 -9.98
CA ALA A 103 14.74 12.58 -11.11
C ALA A 103 14.33 14.05 -11.29
N PHE A 104 13.04 14.35 -11.11
CA PHE A 104 12.44 15.67 -11.36
C PHE A 104 12.35 16.58 -10.13
N ALA A 105 12.23 16.02 -8.92
CA ALA A 105 12.17 16.75 -7.64
C ALA A 105 13.37 16.34 -6.76
N ARG A 106 14.57 16.66 -7.24
CA ARG A 106 15.83 16.21 -6.61
C ARG A 106 16.02 16.73 -5.19
N ASP A 107 15.62 17.98 -4.93
CA ASP A 107 15.89 18.65 -3.67
C ASP A 107 14.89 18.24 -2.59
N ASP A 108 13.59 18.27 -2.90
CA ASP A 108 12.52 17.82 -2.01
C ASP A 108 11.45 16.96 -2.74
N PRO A 109 11.56 15.62 -2.70
CA PRO A 109 10.57 14.74 -3.30
C PRO A 109 9.32 14.54 -2.42
N SER A 110 9.30 15.05 -1.19
CA SER A 110 8.29 14.68 -0.18
C SER A 110 6.86 14.91 -0.66
N ALA A 111 6.59 16.08 -1.24
CA ALA A 111 5.27 16.42 -1.76
C ALA A 111 4.83 15.47 -2.89
N ALA A 112 5.71 15.10 -3.82
CA ALA A 112 5.38 14.15 -4.88
C ALA A 112 5.10 12.74 -4.33
N LEU A 113 5.85 12.29 -3.31
CA LEU A 113 5.64 11.01 -2.65
C LEU A 113 4.27 10.92 -1.95
N ILE A 114 3.72 12.04 -1.46
CA ILE A 114 2.34 12.11 -0.94
C ILE A 114 1.35 11.63 -2.01
N GLY A 115 1.38 12.26 -3.19
CA GLY A 115 0.48 11.91 -4.27
C GLY A 115 0.62 10.46 -4.72
N MET A 116 1.86 9.95 -4.78
CA MET A 116 2.15 8.58 -5.21
C MET A 116 1.65 7.52 -4.24
N THR A 117 1.82 7.75 -2.94
CA THR A 117 1.34 6.83 -1.90
C THR A 117 -0.19 6.80 -1.84
N ILE A 118 -0.85 7.96 -2.00
CA ILE A 118 -2.33 8.04 -2.09
C ILE A 118 -2.85 7.30 -3.33
N ALA A 119 -2.27 7.56 -4.51
CA ALA A 119 -2.65 6.87 -5.74
C ALA A 119 -2.51 5.35 -5.61
N THR A 120 -1.40 4.89 -5.05
CA THR A 120 -1.12 3.46 -4.87
C THR A 120 -2.17 2.77 -4.01
N VAL A 121 -2.53 3.35 -2.86
CA VAL A 121 -3.55 2.74 -1.99
C VAL A 121 -4.94 2.80 -2.61
N LEU A 122 -5.30 3.90 -3.28
CA LEU A 122 -6.59 4.03 -3.95
C LEU A 122 -6.74 2.96 -5.04
N VAL A 123 -5.70 2.75 -5.85
CA VAL A 123 -5.68 1.69 -6.86
C VAL A 123 -5.74 0.31 -6.19
N TRP A 124 -5.03 0.11 -5.09
CA TRP A 124 -5.07 -1.15 -4.35
C TRP A 124 -6.48 -1.47 -3.83
N ILE A 125 -7.18 -0.50 -3.25
CA ILE A 125 -8.56 -0.64 -2.79
C ILE A 125 -9.51 -0.99 -3.95
N LEU A 126 -9.34 -0.35 -5.11
CA LEU A 126 -10.27 -0.47 -6.24
C LEU A 126 -10.03 -1.70 -7.13
N LEU A 127 -8.77 -2.08 -7.38
CA LEU A 127 -8.40 -3.10 -8.37
C LEU A 127 -7.97 -4.44 -7.77
N ARG A 128 -7.94 -4.60 -6.44
CA ARG A 128 -7.48 -5.85 -5.77
C ARG A 128 -8.15 -7.13 -6.27
N GLN A 129 -9.39 -7.04 -6.72
CA GLN A 129 -10.17 -8.20 -7.19
C GLN A 129 -9.81 -8.61 -8.62
N ILE A 130 -9.21 -7.71 -9.38
CA ILE A 130 -8.95 -7.87 -10.82
C ILE A 130 -7.47 -8.22 -11.06
N TRP A 131 -6.59 -7.83 -10.13
CA TRP A 131 -5.15 -7.99 -10.28
C TRP A 131 -4.56 -8.78 -9.10
N PRO A 132 -4.39 -10.12 -9.24
CA PRO A 132 -3.96 -10.98 -8.14
C PRO A 132 -2.60 -10.65 -7.52
N SER A 133 -1.64 -10.16 -8.32
CA SER A 133 -0.29 -9.77 -7.85
C SER A 133 -0.23 -8.34 -7.28
N LEU A 134 -1.36 -7.63 -7.20
CA LEU A 134 -1.43 -6.21 -6.82
C LEU A 134 -0.84 -5.93 -5.44
N ALA A 135 -1.02 -6.83 -4.47
CA ALA A 135 -0.52 -6.62 -3.11
C ALA A 135 1.02 -6.48 -3.08
N GLY A 136 1.75 -7.36 -3.78
CA GLY A 136 3.20 -7.29 -3.85
C GLY A 136 3.69 -6.03 -4.57
N ILE A 137 3.01 -5.63 -5.66
CA ILE A 137 3.35 -4.43 -6.43
C ILE A 137 3.06 -3.16 -5.61
N ALA A 138 1.92 -3.10 -4.93
CA ALA A 138 1.57 -1.95 -4.11
C ALA A 138 2.55 -1.78 -2.94
N LEU A 139 2.92 -2.88 -2.27
CA LEU A 139 3.91 -2.87 -1.19
C LEU A 139 5.29 -2.45 -1.68
N SER A 140 5.75 -2.90 -2.85
CA SER A 140 7.05 -2.48 -3.40
C SER A 140 7.08 -0.99 -3.77
N VAL A 141 6.01 -0.46 -4.35
CA VAL A 141 5.88 0.97 -4.66
C VAL A 141 5.81 1.82 -3.37
N LEU A 142 5.00 1.41 -2.38
CA LEU A 142 4.89 2.10 -1.10
C LEU A 142 6.22 2.10 -0.34
N THR A 143 6.89 0.95 -0.25
CA THR A 143 8.20 0.85 0.43
C THR A 143 9.29 1.62 -0.30
N LEU A 144 9.24 1.73 -1.62
CA LEU A 144 10.15 2.61 -2.37
C LEU A 144 9.88 4.09 -2.06
N CYS A 145 8.62 4.49 -1.90
CA CYS A 145 8.26 5.84 -1.46
C CYS A 145 8.76 6.10 -0.02
N PHE A 146 8.53 5.17 0.91
CA PHE A 146 8.95 5.31 2.30
C PHE A 146 10.47 5.27 2.45
N ALA A 147 11.18 4.41 1.71
CA ALA A 147 12.63 4.36 1.70
C ALA A 147 13.22 5.68 1.18
N THR A 148 12.62 6.24 0.12
CA THR A 148 13.01 7.56 -0.39
C THR A 148 12.76 8.67 0.62
N GLY A 149 11.59 8.68 1.27
CA GLY A 149 11.27 9.65 2.32
C GLY A 149 12.20 9.53 3.53
N LEU A 150 12.48 8.31 3.99
CA LEU A 150 13.41 8.06 5.09
C LEU A 150 14.87 8.34 4.73
N ALA A 151 15.26 8.19 3.46
CA ALA A 151 16.58 8.61 2.99
C ALA A 151 16.77 10.12 3.16
N TYR A 152 15.72 10.90 2.86
CA TYR A 152 15.72 12.35 3.07
C TYR A 152 15.94 12.71 4.54
N TYR A 153 15.19 12.10 5.47
CA TYR A 153 15.33 12.38 6.91
C TYR A 153 16.64 11.87 7.54
N ALA A 154 17.29 10.89 6.91
CA ALA A 154 18.51 10.27 7.41
C ALA A 154 19.78 10.79 6.73
N ASP A 155 19.67 11.79 5.84
CA ASP A 155 20.75 12.28 4.98
C ASP A 155 21.50 11.12 4.25
N ALA A 156 20.74 10.08 3.89
CA ALA A 156 21.25 8.87 3.28
C ALA A 156 21.19 8.94 1.75
N PRO A 157 22.00 8.14 1.01
CA PRO A 157 22.00 8.15 -0.45
C PRO A 157 20.64 7.73 -1.02
N ARG A 158 19.89 8.71 -1.54
CA ARG A 158 18.54 8.52 -2.12
C ARG A 158 18.53 7.55 -3.30
N TRP A 159 19.61 7.53 -4.08
CA TRP A 159 19.75 6.63 -5.23
C TRP A 159 19.89 5.16 -4.85
N TYR A 160 20.27 4.84 -3.59
CA TYR A 160 20.43 3.46 -3.17
C TYR A 160 19.09 2.70 -3.21
N SER A 161 17.99 3.31 -2.74
CA SER A 161 16.65 2.70 -2.81
C SER A 161 16.21 2.48 -4.26
N VAL A 162 16.52 3.42 -5.16
CA VAL A 162 16.26 3.30 -6.60
C VAL A 162 17.06 2.16 -7.21
N CYS A 163 18.34 2.03 -6.89
CA CYS A 163 19.18 0.94 -7.37
C CYS A 163 18.68 -0.42 -6.86
N VAL A 164 18.28 -0.53 -5.60
CA VAL A 164 17.68 -1.75 -5.04
C VAL A 164 16.37 -2.09 -5.74
N ALA A 165 15.50 -1.11 -5.96
CA ALA A 165 14.27 -1.31 -6.73
C ALA A 165 14.56 -1.73 -8.18
N GLY A 166 15.50 -1.06 -8.85
CA GLY A 166 15.94 -1.41 -10.20
C GLY A 166 16.50 -2.83 -10.29
N ALA A 167 17.30 -3.24 -9.31
CA ALA A 167 17.84 -4.61 -9.20
C ALA A 167 16.72 -5.65 -9.03
N GLY A 168 15.72 -5.38 -8.18
CA GLY A 168 14.55 -6.25 -8.00
C GLY A 168 13.69 -6.36 -9.26
N LEU A 169 13.46 -5.25 -9.95
CA LEU A 169 12.72 -5.23 -11.23
C LEU A 169 13.50 -5.92 -12.35
N ALA A 170 14.82 -5.74 -12.43
CA ALA A 170 15.67 -6.45 -13.37
C ALA A 170 15.63 -7.97 -13.11
N ALA A 171 15.71 -8.39 -11.85
CA ALA A 171 15.55 -9.79 -11.47
C ALA A 171 14.17 -10.34 -11.86
N LEU A 172 13.09 -9.57 -11.66
CA LEU A 172 11.75 -9.93 -12.14
C LEU A 172 11.73 -10.17 -13.65
N TRP A 173 12.35 -9.29 -14.43
CA TRP A 173 12.44 -9.42 -15.89
C TRP A 173 13.23 -10.65 -16.33
N VAL A 174 14.36 -10.92 -15.68
CA VAL A 174 15.15 -12.14 -15.92
C VAL A 174 14.34 -13.39 -15.58
N VAL A 175 13.66 -13.39 -14.43
CA VAL A 175 12.76 -14.48 -14.01
C VAL A 175 11.65 -14.68 -15.03
N ALA A 176 10.97 -13.62 -15.45
CA ALA A 176 9.90 -13.69 -16.45
C ALA A 176 10.40 -14.17 -17.82
N TRP A 177 11.62 -13.78 -18.21
CA TRP A 177 12.25 -14.21 -19.46
C TRP A 177 12.60 -15.71 -19.43
N LEU A 178 13.23 -16.16 -18.36
CA LEU A 178 13.58 -17.56 -18.16
C LEU A 178 12.33 -18.45 -18.02
N ALA A 179 11.27 -17.93 -17.38
CA ALA A 179 10.02 -18.64 -17.17
C ALA A 179 9.16 -18.81 -18.44
N ARG A 180 9.57 -18.28 -19.59
CA ARG A 180 8.84 -18.44 -20.87
C ARG A 180 8.70 -19.90 -21.31
N ARG A 181 9.64 -20.75 -20.92
CA ARG A 181 9.65 -22.18 -21.31
C ARG A 181 8.98 -23.08 -20.27
N ALA A 182 9.24 -22.81 -19.00
CA ALA A 182 8.67 -23.53 -17.87
C ALA A 182 8.74 -22.65 -16.63
N PRO A 183 7.80 -22.77 -15.68
CA PRO A 183 7.85 -22.03 -14.42
C PRO A 183 9.13 -22.40 -13.66
N LEU A 184 9.83 -21.38 -13.16
CA LEU A 184 11.10 -21.52 -12.47
C LEU A 184 10.93 -22.10 -11.07
N SER A 185 11.96 -22.83 -10.62
CA SER A 185 12.08 -23.20 -9.21
C SER A 185 12.25 -21.95 -8.35
N TRP A 186 11.71 -22.01 -7.13
CA TRP A 186 11.82 -20.93 -6.16
C TRP A 186 13.28 -20.50 -5.93
N TRP A 187 14.20 -21.48 -5.87
CA TRP A 187 15.59 -21.28 -5.52
C TRP A 187 16.29 -20.39 -6.55
N LEU A 188 16.00 -20.62 -7.84
CA LEU A 188 16.58 -19.81 -8.90
C LEU A 188 16.10 -18.35 -8.83
N ALA A 189 14.79 -18.14 -8.64
CA ALA A 189 14.24 -16.80 -8.48
C ALA A 189 14.79 -16.09 -7.23
N HIS A 190 14.93 -16.83 -6.13
CA HIS A 190 15.51 -16.35 -4.88
C HIS A 190 16.99 -15.96 -5.05
N ALA A 191 17.80 -16.82 -5.68
CA ALA A 191 19.21 -16.55 -5.96
C ALA A 191 19.41 -15.37 -6.91
N LEU A 192 18.57 -15.22 -7.94
CA LEU A 192 18.62 -14.08 -8.85
C LEU A 192 18.32 -12.75 -8.15
N LEU A 193 17.29 -12.72 -7.29
CA LEU A 193 16.93 -11.51 -6.53
C LEU A 193 18.03 -11.11 -5.55
N PHE A 194 18.44 -12.03 -4.67
CA PHE A 194 19.45 -11.72 -3.67
C PHE A 194 20.84 -11.54 -4.28
N GLY A 195 21.14 -12.20 -5.41
CA GLY A 195 22.32 -11.91 -6.22
C GLY A 195 22.31 -10.48 -6.73
N ALA A 196 21.20 -10.01 -7.30
CA ALA A 196 21.06 -8.63 -7.77
C ALA A 196 21.17 -7.59 -6.64
N PHE A 197 20.56 -7.86 -5.47
CA PHE A 197 20.70 -7.01 -4.29
C PHE A 197 22.14 -7.00 -3.75
N THR A 198 22.81 -8.14 -3.75
CA THR A 198 24.22 -8.27 -3.33
C THR A 198 25.14 -7.47 -4.26
N LEU A 199 24.95 -7.57 -5.58
CA LEU A 199 25.70 -6.77 -6.56
C LEU A 199 25.49 -5.27 -6.33
N THR A 200 24.26 -4.87 -6.04
CA THR A 200 23.94 -3.46 -5.74
C THR A 200 24.63 -2.99 -4.47
N ALA A 201 24.59 -3.78 -3.39
CA ALA A 201 25.27 -3.48 -2.14
C ALA A 201 26.80 -3.44 -2.29
N LEU A 202 27.37 -4.36 -3.07
CA LEU A 202 28.80 -4.40 -3.38
C LEU A 202 29.22 -3.17 -4.20
N GLY A 203 28.44 -2.78 -5.21
CA GLY A 203 28.71 -1.58 -6.01
C GLY A 203 28.79 -0.31 -5.16
N TYR A 204 27.87 -0.14 -4.21
CA TYR A 204 27.88 0.99 -3.28
C TYR A 204 29.03 0.93 -2.26
N HIS A 205 29.40 -0.27 -1.82
CA HIS A 205 30.57 -0.44 -0.96
C HIS A 205 31.87 -0.06 -1.70
N LEU A 206 32.01 -0.49 -2.96
CA LEU A 206 33.17 -0.19 -3.80
C LEU A 206 33.23 1.28 -4.22
N SER A 207 32.10 1.97 -4.32
CA SER A 207 32.05 3.40 -4.60
C SER A 207 32.40 4.30 -3.40
N GLY A 208 32.86 3.70 -2.28
CA GLY A 208 33.22 4.45 -1.07
C GLY A 208 32.03 4.98 -0.26
N VAL A 209 30.80 4.54 -0.56
CA VAL A 209 29.62 4.96 0.19
C VAL A 209 29.51 4.08 1.43
N GLU A 210 29.93 4.64 2.57
CA GLU A 210 29.89 3.94 3.85
C GLU A 210 28.47 3.47 4.20
N GLY A 211 28.36 2.18 4.54
CA GLY A 211 27.11 1.60 5.02
C GLY A 211 27.17 0.09 5.12
N ARG A 212 26.34 -0.46 6.01
CA ARG A 212 26.24 -1.91 6.27
C ARG A 212 25.30 -2.58 5.27
N TRP A 213 25.37 -2.18 4.01
CA TRP A 213 24.46 -2.60 2.93
C TRP A 213 24.42 -4.11 2.74
N LEU A 214 25.59 -4.75 2.72
CA LEU A 214 25.72 -6.21 2.58
C LEU A 214 25.07 -6.95 3.76
N HIS A 215 25.14 -6.40 4.97
CA HIS A 215 24.52 -6.99 6.15
C HIS A 215 23.00 -6.96 6.05
N LEU A 216 22.41 -5.89 5.50
CA LEU A 216 20.97 -5.82 5.26
C LEU A 216 20.52 -6.90 4.28
N VAL A 217 21.27 -7.08 3.17
CA VAL A 217 20.99 -8.12 2.17
C VAL A 217 21.10 -9.51 2.80
N LEU A 218 22.15 -9.77 3.57
CA LEU A 218 22.35 -11.05 4.26
C LEU A 218 21.24 -11.35 5.27
N MET A 219 20.83 -10.37 6.07
CA MET A 219 19.73 -10.54 7.03
C MET A 219 18.41 -10.83 6.33
N ALA A 220 18.08 -10.10 5.26
CA ALA A 220 16.88 -10.34 4.46
C ALA A 220 16.92 -11.71 3.77
N LEU A 221 18.08 -12.16 3.30
CA LEU A 221 18.30 -13.49 2.72
C LEU A 221 18.04 -14.59 3.76
N ILE A 222 18.64 -14.48 4.95
CA ILE A 222 18.45 -15.45 6.04
C ILE A 222 16.97 -15.49 6.47
N ALA A 223 16.33 -14.34 6.61
CA ALA A 223 14.93 -14.29 7.03
C ALA A 223 13.99 -14.91 5.99
N THR A 224 14.18 -14.61 4.69
CA THR A 224 13.34 -15.18 3.62
C THR A 224 13.54 -16.69 3.44
N THR A 225 14.76 -17.19 3.63
CA THR A 225 15.05 -18.65 3.61
C THR A 225 14.46 -19.37 4.82
N LEU A 226 14.62 -18.82 6.03
CA LEU A 226 14.01 -19.36 7.25
C LEU A 226 12.48 -19.35 7.18
N ALA A 227 11.89 -18.23 6.76
CA ALA A 227 10.44 -18.09 6.59
C ALA A 227 9.87 -19.21 5.70
N ARG A 228 10.53 -19.51 4.58
CA ARG A 228 10.16 -20.63 3.72
C ARG A 228 10.20 -21.97 4.46
N GLY A 229 11.26 -22.22 5.23
CA GLY A 229 11.40 -23.45 6.02
C GLY A 229 10.21 -23.69 6.95
N PHE A 230 9.66 -22.63 7.54
CA PHE A 230 8.47 -22.70 8.40
C PHE A 230 7.14 -22.71 7.63
N ALA A 231 7.10 -22.23 6.38
CA ALA A 231 5.86 -22.09 5.61
C ALA A 231 5.10 -23.41 5.38
N ASN A 232 5.82 -24.54 5.37
CA ASN A 232 5.25 -25.87 5.12
C ASN A 232 5.09 -26.71 6.41
N ALA A 233 5.32 -26.13 7.58
CA ALA A 233 5.31 -26.83 8.87
C ALA A 233 3.90 -26.89 9.52
N GLY A 234 2.82 -26.91 8.73
CA GLY A 234 1.44 -27.00 9.23
C GLY A 234 1.06 -25.82 10.13
N GLU A 235 0.62 -26.09 11.37
CA GLU A 235 0.27 -25.06 12.36
C GLU A 235 1.44 -24.14 12.70
N TRP A 236 2.68 -24.64 12.59
CA TRP A 236 3.88 -23.86 12.88
C TRP A 236 4.16 -22.75 11.87
N SER A 237 3.50 -22.78 10.70
CA SER A 237 3.57 -21.71 9.70
C SER A 237 3.16 -20.34 10.26
N ARG A 238 2.29 -20.30 11.28
CA ARG A 238 1.88 -19.06 11.96
C ARG A 238 3.03 -18.43 12.75
N TYR A 239 3.91 -19.24 13.35
CA TYR A 239 5.09 -18.77 14.07
C TYR A 239 6.19 -18.27 13.14
N ALA A 240 6.10 -18.52 11.83
CA ALA A 240 7.01 -17.93 10.85
C ALA A 240 6.94 -16.39 10.84
N LEU A 241 5.87 -15.80 11.37
CA LEU A 241 5.80 -14.35 11.62
C LEU A 241 6.92 -13.85 12.54
N LEU A 242 7.37 -14.67 13.50
CA LEU A 242 8.47 -14.34 14.40
C LEU A 242 9.79 -14.14 13.66
N VAL A 243 9.98 -14.80 12.50
CA VAL A 243 11.17 -14.57 11.65
C VAL A 243 11.21 -13.14 11.14
N TRP A 244 10.06 -12.59 10.73
CA TRP A 244 9.96 -11.21 10.28
C TRP A 244 10.12 -10.21 11.43
N VAL A 245 9.62 -10.54 12.63
CA VAL A 245 9.84 -9.73 13.84
C VAL A 245 11.32 -9.74 14.25
N ALA A 246 12.00 -10.89 14.18
CA ALA A 246 13.42 -11.03 14.42
C ALA A 246 14.26 -10.24 13.39
N LEU A 247 13.86 -10.27 12.10
CA LEU A 247 14.48 -9.45 11.07
C LEU A 247 14.33 -7.96 11.38
N PHE A 248 13.11 -7.51 11.70
CA PHE A 248 12.85 -6.12 12.07
C PHE A 248 13.74 -5.67 13.24
N THR A 249 13.76 -6.41 14.34
CA THR A 249 14.54 -6.06 15.53
C THR A 249 16.04 -6.03 15.24
N SER A 250 16.55 -6.97 14.45
CA SER A 250 17.95 -7.03 14.03
C SER A 250 18.35 -5.86 13.12
N VAL A 251 17.49 -5.48 12.17
CA VAL A 251 17.78 -4.38 11.24
C VAL A 251 17.67 -3.03 11.93
N PHE A 252 16.66 -2.87 12.80
CA PHE A 252 16.42 -1.63 13.53
C PHE A 252 17.58 -1.30 14.48
N THR A 253 18.20 -2.31 15.11
CA THR A 253 19.38 -2.12 15.95
C THR A 253 20.63 -1.70 15.15
N LEU A 254 20.78 -2.14 13.90
CA LEU A 254 21.96 -1.84 13.08
C LEU A 254 21.90 -0.50 12.35
N GLN A 255 20.78 -0.17 11.69
CA GLN A 255 20.67 1.01 10.80
C GLN A 255 19.38 1.82 11.00
N LYS A 256 18.72 1.65 12.17
CA LYS A 256 17.54 2.42 12.58
C LYS A 256 16.45 2.39 11.49
N GLY A 257 15.91 3.56 11.12
CA GLY A 257 14.77 3.68 10.21
C GLY A 257 15.07 3.47 8.73
N PHE A 258 16.20 3.95 8.23
CA PHE A 258 16.53 3.83 6.81
C PHE A 258 16.85 2.38 6.41
N GLY A 259 17.66 1.68 7.21
CA GLY A 259 17.94 0.26 6.97
C GLY A 259 16.67 -0.61 6.99
N LEU A 260 15.73 -0.29 7.89
CA LEU A 260 14.41 -0.94 7.92
C LEU A 260 13.64 -0.75 6.61
N ALA A 261 13.65 0.46 6.05
CA ALA A 261 12.94 0.76 4.81
C ALA A 261 13.54 0.06 3.59
N ILE A 262 14.88 -0.04 3.53
CA ILE A 262 15.56 -0.81 2.49
C ILE A 262 15.22 -2.30 2.59
N VAL A 263 15.23 -2.87 3.79
CA VAL A 263 14.86 -4.27 3.99
C VAL A 263 13.37 -4.50 3.68
N ALA A 264 12.50 -3.56 4.06
CA ALA A 264 11.09 -3.58 3.67
C ALA A 264 10.90 -3.58 2.15
N LEU A 265 11.69 -2.78 1.42
CA LEU A 265 11.71 -2.74 -0.04
C LEU A 265 12.18 -4.07 -0.64
N MET A 266 13.29 -4.64 -0.15
CA MET A 266 13.80 -5.94 -0.60
C MET A 266 12.77 -7.05 -0.38
N VAL A 267 12.15 -7.12 0.80
CA VAL A 267 11.12 -8.12 1.13
C VAL A 267 9.85 -7.90 0.31
N SER A 268 9.46 -6.65 0.03
CA SER A 268 8.30 -6.35 -0.81
C SER A 268 8.52 -6.72 -2.29
N LEU A 269 9.72 -6.47 -2.82
CA LEU A 269 10.13 -6.91 -4.17
C LEU A 269 10.21 -8.44 -4.25
N TYR A 270 10.71 -9.08 -3.19
CA TYR A 270 10.71 -10.53 -3.07
C TYR A 270 9.29 -11.11 -3.07
N ALA A 271 8.39 -10.57 -2.24
CA ALA A 271 6.98 -10.97 -2.21
C ALA A 271 6.30 -10.74 -3.56
N MET A 272 6.59 -9.63 -4.24
CA MET A 272 6.10 -9.33 -5.58
C MET A 272 6.51 -10.39 -6.61
N VAL A 273 7.79 -10.78 -6.65
CA VAL A 273 8.28 -11.80 -7.59
C VAL A 273 7.66 -13.16 -7.27
N MET A 274 7.63 -13.53 -5.99
CA MET A 274 7.08 -14.80 -5.52
C MET A 274 5.56 -14.92 -5.68
N ALA A 275 4.84 -13.79 -5.81
CA ALA A 275 3.40 -13.78 -6.05
C ALA A 275 3.01 -14.14 -7.51
N HIS A 276 3.94 -14.07 -8.46
CA HIS A 276 3.68 -14.40 -9.86
C HIS A 276 3.85 -15.91 -10.11
N THR A 277 2.82 -16.68 -9.76
CA THR A 277 2.80 -18.17 -9.88
C THR A 277 3.01 -18.70 -11.30
N ARG A 278 2.72 -17.89 -12.32
CA ARG A 278 3.04 -18.20 -13.72
C ARG A 278 4.54 -18.22 -14.01
N TRP A 279 5.34 -17.56 -13.19
CA TRP A 279 6.80 -17.46 -13.37
C TRP A 279 7.58 -18.30 -12.36
N VAL A 280 7.11 -18.38 -11.12
CA VAL A 280 7.82 -19.07 -10.04
C VAL A 280 6.89 -20.07 -9.35
N GLN A 281 7.39 -21.28 -9.12
CA GLN A 281 6.68 -22.32 -8.37
C GLN A 281 6.70 -21.98 -6.87
N THR A 282 5.63 -21.34 -6.40
CA THR A 282 5.44 -20.96 -4.99
C THR A 282 4.11 -21.47 -4.44
N ALA A 283 4.16 -22.10 -3.26
CA ALA A 283 2.97 -22.57 -2.57
C ALA A 283 2.11 -21.39 -2.06
N PRO A 284 0.78 -21.54 -1.91
CA PRO A 284 -0.09 -20.49 -1.38
C PRO A 284 0.30 -20.06 0.05
N SER A 285 0.70 -20.99 0.91
CA SER A 285 1.18 -20.71 2.27
C SER A 285 2.44 -19.84 2.27
N GLU A 286 3.39 -20.14 1.37
CA GLU A 286 4.62 -19.35 1.17
C GLU A 286 4.28 -17.92 0.70
N ARG A 287 3.41 -17.78 -0.31
CA ARG A 287 2.98 -16.47 -0.84
C ARG A 287 2.33 -15.61 0.25
N ALA A 288 1.44 -16.19 1.06
CA ALA A 288 0.80 -15.49 2.16
C ALA A 288 1.83 -15.02 3.19
N LEU A 289 2.77 -15.89 3.57
CA LEU A 289 3.82 -15.56 4.55
C LEU A 289 4.74 -14.43 4.06
N TYR A 290 5.18 -14.47 2.80
CA TYR A 290 6.02 -13.41 2.23
C TYR A 290 5.26 -12.09 2.15
N THR A 291 3.98 -12.12 1.77
CA THR A 291 3.13 -10.92 1.72
C THR A 291 2.95 -10.31 3.10
N VAL A 292 2.74 -11.13 4.14
CA VAL A 292 2.60 -10.66 5.53
C VAL A 292 3.91 -10.06 6.05
N GLY A 293 5.05 -10.68 5.74
CA GLY A 293 6.36 -10.12 6.06
C GLY A 293 6.58 -8.76 5.39
N ALA A 294 6.22 -8.63 4.12
CA ALA A 294 6.26 -7.36 3.39
C ALA A 294 5.33 -6.32 4.01
N VAL A 295 4.08 -6.68 4.35
CA VAL A 295 3.12 -5.80 5.05
C VAL A 295 3.70 -5.31 6.38
N LEU A 296 4.23 -6.21 7.22
CA LEU A 296 4.81 -5.87 8.51
C LEU A 296 5.93 -4.84 8.37
N LEU A 297 6.92 -5.10 7.51
CA LEU A 297 8.08 -4.24 7.36
C LEU A 297 7.74 -2.91 6.65
N ALA A 298 6.84 -2.96 5.65
CA ALA A 298 6.34 -1.76 4.99
C ALA A 298 5.57 -0.86 5.98
N PHE A 299 4.74 -1.45 6.83
CA PHE A 299 3.99 -0.69 7.83
C PHE A 299 4.93 -0.11 8.89
N LEU A 300 5.91 -0.88 9.37
CA LEU A 300 6.88 -0.38 10.35
C LEU A 300 7.78 0.72 9.78
N SER A 301 8.17 0.65 8.50
CA SER A 301 8.89 1.76 7.84
C SER A 301 8.02 3.02 7.74
N ALA A 302 6.74 2.88 7.39
CA ALA A 302 5.81 4.00 7.36
C ALA A 302 5.57 4.59 8.76
N PHE A 303 5.38 3.74 9.78
CA PHE A 303 5.25 4.17 11.17
C PHE A 303 6.51 4.89 11.67
N ARG A 304 7.69 4.43 11.27
CA ARG A 304 8.94 5.12 11.58
C ARG A 304 9.00 6.50 10.94
N LEU A 305 8.58 6.61 9.68
CA LEU A 305 8.49 7.89 8.98
C LEU A 305 7.47 8.82 9.67
N PHE A 306 6.33 8.31 10.11
CA PHE A 306 5.33 9.05 10.91
C PHE A 306 5.94 9.63 12.19
N VAL A 307 6.64 8.81 12.99
CA VAL A 307 7.25 9.25 14.26
C VAL A 307 8.36 10.28 14.05
N LEU A 308 9.05 10.23 12.91
CA LEU A 308 10.05 11.24 12.55
C LEU A 308 9.40 12.56 12.12
N SER A 309 8.28 12.50 11.38
CA SER A 309 7.53 13.68 10.94
C SER A 309 6.74 14.34 12.07
N TYR A 310 6.26 13.56 13.03
CA TYR A 310 5.46 14.03 14.17
C TYR A 310 6.09 13.54 15.48
N PRO A 311 7.08 14.28 16.03
CA PRO A 311 7.80 13.85 17.22
C PRO A 311 6.85 13.80 18.41
N LEU A 312 6.52 12.58 18.85
CA LEU A 312 5.67 12.35 20.01
C LEU A 312 6.38 12.84 21.27
N THR A 313 5.78 13.80 21.97
CA THR A 313 6.28 14.28 23.27
C THR A 313 6.31 13.14 24.28
N PRO A 314 7.37 13.01 25.10
CA PRO A 314 7.47 11.93 26.09
C PRO A 314 6.29 11.99 27.09
N PRO A 315 5.76 10.84 27.57
CA PRO A 315 6.18 9.47 27.25
C PRO A 315 5.76 9.04 25.83
N ARG A 316 6.73 8.47 25.09
CA ARG A 316 6.62 8.17 23.65
C ARG A 316 5.64 7.02 23.40
N ALA A 317 4.56 7.27 22.67
CA ALA A 317 3.60 6.25 22.19
C ALA A 317 3.26 5.15 23.21
N ASP A 318 3.02 5.53 24.46
CA ASP A 318 2.74 4.57 25.52
C ASP A 318 1.33 3.98 25.32
N LEU A 319 1.26 2.67 25.10
CA LEU A 319 -0.01 1.96 24.90
C LEU A 319 -0.92 2.07 26.14
N TYR A 320 -0.34 2.29 27.32
CA TYR A 320 -1.09 2.46 28.56
C TYR A 320 -1.74 3.85 28.69
N MET A 321 -1.42 4.79 27.80
CA MET A 321 -2.10 6.08 27.75
C MET A 321 -3.46 5.94 27.09
N HIS A 322 -4.48 6.48 27.75
CA HIS A 322 -5.89 6.31 27.38
C HIS A 322 -6.17 6.58 25.88
N TYR A 323 -5.65 7.68 25.32
CA TYR A 323 -5.90 8.04 23.93
C TYR A 323 -5.20 7.14 22.91
N THR A 324 -4.01 6.63 23.24
CA THR A 324 -3.28 5.68 22.40
C THR A 324 -3.97 4.32 22.40
N LEU A 325 -4.48 3.88 23.55
CA LEU A 325 -5.29 2.65 23.66
C LEU A 325 -6.60 2.76 22.87
N VAL A 326 -7.31 3.89 22.95
CA VAL A 326 -8.55 4.13 22.20
C VAL A 326 -8.29 4.04 20.70
N GLY A 327 -7.25 4.71 20.19
CA GLY A 327 -6.88 4.63 18.78
C GLY A 327 -6.57 3.19 18.36
N PHE A 328 -5.80 2.47 19.18
CA PHE A 328 -5.44 1.07 18.95
C PHE A 328 -6.66 0.15 18.83
N LEU A 329 -7.56 0.18 19.82
CA LEU A 329 -8.75 -0.66 19.85
C LEU A 329 -9.70 -0.33 18.69
N LEU A 330 -9.87 0.95 18.38
CA LEU A 330 -10.75 1.40 17.31
C LEU A 330 -10.23 0.94 15.94
N ALA A 331 -8.92 1.00 15.70
CA ALA A 331 -8.35 0.46 14.47
C ALA A 331 -8.47 -1.07 14.41
N LEU A 332 -8.14 -1.77 15.50
CA LEU A 332 -8.17 -3.23 15.58
C LEU A 332 -9.57 -3.78 15.26
N VAL A 333 -10.58 -3.30 15.97
CA VAL A 333 -11.97 -3.76 15.81
C VAL A 333 -12.61 -3.13 14.58
N GLY A 334 -12.43 -1.83 14.38
CA GLY A 334 -13.08 -1.08 13.30
C GLY A 334 -12.67 -1.56 11.91
N LEU A 335 -11.38 -1.80 11.66
CA LEU A 335 -10.95 -2.36 10.38
C LEU A 335 -11.49 -3.78 10.17
N GLY A 336 -11.54 -4.60 11.22
CA GLY A 336 -12.14 -5.93 11.17
C GLY A 336 -13.62 -5.89 10.77
N VAL A 337 -14.40 -5.00 11.39
CA VAL A 337 -15.83 -4.79 11.06
C VAL A 337 -15.99 -4.32 9.62
N LEU A 338 -15.18 -3.36 9.16
CA LEU A 338 -15.24 -2.87 7.78
C LEU A 338 -14.90 -3.97 6.77
N ALA A 339 -13.89 -4.81 7.05
CA ALA A 339 -13.51 -5.93 6.20
C ALA A 339 -14.60 -7.02 6.16
N LEU A 340 -15.20 -7.35 7.31
CA LEU A 340 -16.36 -8.25 7.41
C LEU A 340 -17.54 -7.76 6.57
N TRP A 341 -17.88 -6.48 6.70
CA TRP A 341 -18.97 -5.87 5.94
C TRP A 341 -18.68 -5.83 4.44
N GLN A 342 -17.44 -5.58 4.03
CA GLN A 342 -17.05 -5.69 2.62
C GLN A 342 -17.23 -7.12 2.08
N ARG A 343 -16.85 -8.13 2.87
CA ARG A 343 -16.96 -9.55 2.49
C ARG A 343 -18.41 -9.97 2.24
N GLN A 344 -19.33 -9.51 3.06
CA GLN A 344 -20.77 -9.82 2.94
C GLN A 344 -21.43 -9.25 1.67
N GLY A 345 -20.79 -8.31 0.96
CA GLY A 345 -21.41 -7.60 -0.16
C GLY A 345 -21.18 -8.24 -1.53
N GLY A 346 -20.56 -9.40 -1.57
CA GLY A 346 -20.07 -10.02 -2.80
C GLY A 346 -18.94 -9.22 -3.47
N ALA A 347 -18.34 -9.82 -4.51
CA ALA A 347 -17.16 -9.26 -5.16
C ALA A 347 -17.39 -7.84 -5.73
N ALA A 348 -18.59 -7.48 -6.20
CA ALA A 348 -18.79 -6.25 -6.99
C ALA A 348 -19.27 -4.99 -6.22
N SER A 349 -19.36 -4.99 -4.89
CA SER A 349 -19.97 -3.85 -4.16
C SER A 349 -19.05 -2.63 -4.01
N LEU A 350 -19.03 -1.80 -5.05
CA LEU A 350 -18.28 -0.54 -5.09
C LEU A 350 -18.58 0.37 -3.89
N GLY A 351 -19.86 0.53 -3.55
CA GLY A 351 -20.30 1.39 -2.46
C GLY A 351 -19.69 0.98 -1.12
N ARG A 352 -19.65 -0.33 -0.83
CA ARG A 352 -19.03 -0.83 0.41
C ARG A 352 -17.52 -0.63 0.43
N THR A 353 -16.88 -0.76 -0.73
CA THR A 353 -15.44 -0.48 -0.87
C THR A 353 -15.12 0.99 -0.57
N LEU A 354 -15.89 1.92 -1.12
CA LEU A 354 -15.69 3.35 -0.91
C LEU A 354 -15.96 3.77 0.53
N VAL A 355 -17.05 3.30 1.15
CA VAL A 355 -17.38 3.62 2.54
C VAL A 355 -16.31 3.09 3.51
N ALA A 356 -15.86 1.85 3.33
CA ALA A 356 -14.80 1.31 4.18
C ALA A 356 -13.46 2.02 3.97
N GLY A 357 -13.12 2.38 2.72
CA GLY A 357 -11.93 3.19 2.43
C GLY A 357 -12.01 4.58 3.08
N PHE A 358 -13.18 5.23 3.02
CA PHE A 358 -13.44 6.51 3.67
C PHE A 358 -13.21 6.45 5.17
N TRP A 359 -13.77 5.45 5.86
CA TRP A 359 -13.59 5.30 7.30
C TRP A 359 -12.15 4.92 7.67
N ALA A 360 -11.52 4.00 6.93
CA ALA A 360 -10.14 3.59 7.18
C ALA A 360 -9.13 4.75 7.01
N ALA A 361 -9.38 5.66 6.06
CA ALA A 361 -8.58 6.86 5.84
C ALA A 361 -8.93 8.01 6.80
N GLY A 362 -10.21 8.22 7.10
CA GLY A 362 -10.70 9.36 7.87
C GLY A 362 -10.54 9.21 9.39
N LEU A 363 -10.69 8.00 9.93
CA LEU A 363 -10.57 7.75 11.37
C LEU A 363 -9.24 8.18 12.00
N PRO A 364 -8.06 7.84 11.45
CA PRO A 364 -6.81 8.28 12.05
C PRO A 364 -6.66 9.81 12.09
N LEU A 365 -7.25 10.51 11.11
CA LEU A 365 -7.26 11.98 11.07
C LEU A 365 -8.23 12.59 12.07
N LEU A 366 -9.44 12.01 12.19
CA LEU A 366 -10.40 12.41 13.21
C LEU A 366 -9.84 12.20 14.62
N LEU A 367 -9.17 11.08 14.86
CA LEU A 367 -8.50 10.80 16.12
C LEU A 367 -7.38 11.82 16.39
N GLY A 368 -6.60 12.18 15.37
CA GLY A 368 -5.61 13.25 15.46
C GLY A 368 -6.23 14.60 15.81
N ALA A 369 -7.35 14.95 15.19
CA ALA A 369 -8.07 16.19 15.47
C ALA A 369 -8.68 16.25 16.88
N LEU A 370 -9.12 15.11 17.42
CA LEU A 370 -9.80 15.07 18.72
C LEU A 370 -8.82 14.90 19.89
N PHE A 371 -7.78 14.09 19.70
CA PHE A 371 -6.93 13.55 20.76
C PHE A 371 -5.43 13.67 20.47
N ALA A 372 -5.05 14.49 19.47
CA ALA A 372 -3.67 14.71 19.02
C ALA A 372 -2.99 13.46 18.42
N GLU A 373 -1.70 13.59 18.09
CA GLU A 373 -0.94 12.61 17.30
C GLU A 373 -0.78 11.26 18.02
N ARG A 374 -0.95 11.23 19.35
CA ARG A 374 -0.88 10.00 20.16
C ARG A 374 -1.99 9.01 19.84
N ALA A 375 -3.20 9.50 19.55
CA ALA A 375 -4.31 8.65 19.15
C ALA A 375 -4.14 8.13 17.71
N THR A 376 -3.59 8.95 16.82
CA THR A 376 -3.21 8.54 15.46
C THR A 376 -2.13 7.46 15.51
N ALA A 377 -1.09 7.62 16.34
CA ALA A 377 -0.07 6.59 16.55
C ALA A 377 -0.66 5.26 17.07
N GLY A 378 -1.60 5.35 18.02
CA GLY A 378 -2.36 4.19 18.50
C GLY A 378 -3.15 3.51 17.38
N TRP A 379 -3.84 4.30 16.54
CA TRP A 379 -4.58 3.79 15.38
C TRP A 379 -3.66 3.05 14.40
N LEU A 380 -2.48 3.59 14.11
CA LEU A 380 -1.49 2.92 13.23
C LEU A 380 -1.06 1.58 13.82
N ALA A 381 -0.73 1.52 15.11
CA ALA A 381 -0.36 0.27 15.77
C ALA A 381 -1.52 -0.76 15.74
N GLY A 382 -2.76 -0.31 15.99
CA GLY A 382 -3.94 -1.16 15.92
C GLY A 382 -4.26 -1.65 14.52
N ALA A 383 -3.99 -0.84 13.49
CA ALA A 383 -4.17 -1.21 12.09
C ALA A 383 -3.16 -2.28 11.65
N LEU A 384 -1.90 -2.19 12.10
CA LEU A 384 -0.93 -3.26 11.93
C LEU A 384 -1.38 -4.53 12.66
N ALA A 385 -1.83 -4.42 13.90
CA ALA A 385 -2.35 -5.56 14.65
C ALA A 385 -3.54 -6.24 13.95
N ALA A 386 -4.48 -5.46 13.40
CA ALA A 386 -5.59 -5.97 12.59
C ALA A 386 -5.08 -6.76 11.37
N ALA A 387 -4.16 -6.17 10.60
CA ALA A 387 -3.59 -6.82 9.42
C ALA A 387 -2.88 -8.13 9.76
N LEU A 388 -2.08 -8.18 10.83
CA LEU A 388 -1.38 -9.39 11.26
C LEU A 388 -2.34 -10.44 11.83
N SER A 389 -3.34 -10.02 12.60
CA SER A 389 -4.36 -10.93 13.15
C SER A 389 -5.14 -11.65 12.05
N ALA A 390 -5.38 -10.97 10.91
CA ALA A 390 -6.05 -11.55 9.76
C ALA A 390 -5.27 -12.73 9.16
N TYR A 391 -3.94 -12.70 9.25
CA TYR A 391 -3.08 -13.82 8.86
C TYR A 391 -3.04 -14.91 9.93
N LEU A 392 -2.83 -14.54 11.19
CA LEU A 392 -2.70 -15.49 12.30
C LEU A 392 -3.97 -16.32 12.53
N TYR A 393 -5.15 -15.70 12.39
CA TYR A 393 -6.44 -16.35 12.58
C TYR A 393 -7.10 -16.79 11.27
N ALA A 394 -6.39 -16.71 10.14
CA ALA A 394 -6.88 -17.31 8.91
C ALA A 394 -7.05 -18.83 9.10
N PRO A 395 -8.14 -19.43 8.58
CA PRO A 395 -8.32 -20.88 8.63
C PRO A 395 -7.12 -21.57 7.98
N LEU A 396 -6.48 -22.48 8.71
CA LEU A 396 -5.34 -23.26 8.21
C LEU A 396 -5.79 -24.15 7.04
N PRO A 397 -5.02 -24.22 5.94
CA PRO A 397 -5.39 -25.03 4.79
C PRO A 397 -5.25 -26.51 5.15
N THR A 398 -6.35 -27.21 5.36
CA THR A 398 -6.38 -28.67 5.47
C THR A 398 -6.44 -29.33 4.08
N ARG A 399 -6.82 -28.58 3.02
CA ARG A 399 -6.71 -28.93 1.60
C ARG A 399 -6.57 -27.66 0.73
N PRO A 400 -5.82 -27.71 -0.38
CA PRO A 400 -5.69 -26.58 -1.30
C PRO A 400 -6.83 -26.63 -2.33
N THR A 401 -7.95 -25.98 -2.04
CA THR A 401 -9.01 -25.71 -3.03
C THR A 401 -9.09 -24.20 -3.27
N GLU A 402 -9.30 -23.79 -4.53
CA GLU A 402 -9.35 -22.38 -4.95
C GLU A 402 -10.43 -21.56 -4.21
N GLU A 403 -11.49 -22.22 -3.71
CA GLU A 403 -12.55 -21.61 -2.89
C GLU A 403 -12.07 -21.02 -1.54
N GLN A 404 -10.81 -21.25 -1.16
CA GLN A 404 -10.28 -20.93 0.16
C GLN A 404 -9.47 -19.63 0.23
N GLU A 405 -8.94 -19.12 -0.90
CA GLU A 405 -8.35 -17.77 -0.97
C GLU A 405 -9.42 -16.69 -0.67
N ASP A 406 -10.69 -16.98 -0.97
CA ASP A 406 -11.85 -16.14 -0.68
C ASP A 406 -12.27 -16.11 0.81
N ALA A 407 -11.77 -17.04 1.64
CA ALA A 407 -12.11 -17.11 3.06
C ALA A 407 -11.29 -16.16 3.94
N SER A 408 -10.15 -15.67 3.44
CA SER A 408 -9.23 -14.81 4.18
C SER A 408 -9.69 -13.35 4.19
N MET A 409 -9.66 -12.71 5.37
CA MET A 409 -9.89 -11.26 5.47
C MET A 409 -8.63 -10.42 5.16
N ALA A 410 -7.46 -11.05 5.13
CA ALA A 410 -6.19 -10.38 4.89
C ALA A 410 -6.16 -9.49 3.62
N PRO A 411 -6.60 -9.96 2.43
CA PRO A 411 -6.60 -9.13 1.23
C PRO A 411 -7.55 -7.93 1.32
N LEU A 412 -8.54 -7.97 2.23
CA LEU A 412 -9.45 -6.86 2.47
C LEU A 412 -8.83 -5.82 3.41
N LEU A 413 -8.10 -6.29 4.43
CA LEU A 413 -7.55 -5.46 5.51
C LEU A 413 -6.29 -4.71 5.12
N TYR A 414 -5.37 -5.31 4.35
CA TYR A 414 -4.11 -4.65 3.98
C TYR A 414 -4.29 -3.28 3.31
N PRO A 415 -5.09 -3.15 2.23
CA PRO A 415 -5.27 -1.85 1.59
C PRO A 415 -5.99 -0.84 2.50
N LEU A 416 -6.90 -1.28 3.38
CA LEU A 416 -7.57 -0.38 4.33
C LEU A 416 -6.61 0.13 5.40
N ALA A 417 -5.76 -0.75 5.95
CA ALA A 417 -4.74 -0.38 6.92
C ALA A 417 -3.76 0.64 6.33
N PHE A 418 -3.29 0.41 5.09
CA PHE A 418 -2.40 1.37 4.40
C PHE A 418 -3.10 2.68 4.02
N ALA A 419 -4.44 2.70 3.84
CA ALA A 419 -5.17 3.94 3.59
C ALA A 419 -5.07 4.90 4.76
N GLY A 420 -5.25 4.37 5.97
CA GLY A 420 -5.08 5.17 7.18
C GLY A 420 -3.62 5.52 7.47
N VAL A 421 -2.66 4.63 7.16
CA VAL A 421 -1.23 4.96 7.26
C VAL A 421 -0.85 6.12 6.37
N VAL A 422 -1.18 6.06 5.08
CA VAL A 422 -0.80 7.07 4.11
C VAL A 422 -1.45 8.41 4.45
N THR A 423 -2.73 8.40 4.81
CA THR A 423 -3.41 9.64 5.21
C THR A 423 -2.86 10.21 6.52
N ALA A 424 -2.64 9.38 7.55
CA ALA A 424 -2.02 9.81 8.79
C ALA A 424 -0.61 10.39 8.57
N LEU A 425 0.23 9.73 7.77
CA LEU A 425 1.60 10.15 7.51
C LEU A 425 1.67 11.58 6.95
N TRP A 426 0.75 11.93 6.06
CA TRP A 426 0.84 13.19 5.32
C TRP A 426 -0.08 14.29 5.84
N LEU A 427 -1.20 13.94 6.49
CA LEU A 427 -2.22 14.90 6.88
C LEU A 427 -2.31 15.13 8.38
N THR A 428 -1.54 14.42 9.22
CA THR A 428 -1.62 14.64 10.68
C THR A 428 -1.22 16.05 11.08
N ALA A 429 -0.23 16.67 10.42
CA ALA A 429 0.13 18.07 10.63
C ALA A 429 -1.05 19.04 10.45
N THR A 430 -1.98 18.72 9.53
CA THR A 430 -3.10 19.61 9.26
C THR A 430 -4.18 19.48 10.33
N VAL A 431 -4.36 18.28 10.91
CA VAL A 431 -5.45 18.00 11.85
C VAL A 431 -5.05 18.08 13.33
N ALA A 432 -3.78 17.83 13.68
CA ALA A 432 -3.34 17.82 15.07
C ALA A 432 -3.60 19.13 15.84
N PRO A 433 -3.43 20.34 15.25
CA PRO A 433 -3.73 21.59 15.94
C PRO A 433 -5.20 21.73 16.38
N TYR A 434 -6.12 21.01 15.74
CA TYR A 434 -7.54 21.03 16.12
C TYR A 434 -7.79 20.42 17.51
N ALA A 435 -6.85 19.63 18.03
CA ALA A 435 -6.94 19.06 19.38
C ALA A 435 -6.86 20.14 20.48
N GLU A 436 -6.25 21.29 20.19
CA GLU A 436 -6.12 22.44 21.10
C GLU A 436 -7.37 23.33 21.11
N LEU A 437 -8.32 23.10 20.20
CA LEU A 437 -9.54 23.89 20.10
C LEU A 437 -10.48 23.68 21.30
N THR A 438 -11.40 24.62 21.44
CA THR A 438 -12.42 24.60 22.51
C THR A 438 -13.20 23.29 22.50
N ARG A 439 -13.67 22.86 23.68
CA ARG A 439 -14.45 21.62 23.83
C ARG A 439 -15.69 21.61 22.93
N LEU A 440 -16.31 22.77 22.73
CA LEU A 440 -17.51 22.94 21.90
C LEU A 440 -17.22 22.68 20.41
N THR A 441 -16.10 23.17 19.88
CA THR A 441 -15.68 22.89 18.50
C THR A 441 -15.38 21.40 18.29
N ARG A 442 -14.70 20.76 19.24
CA ARG A 442 -14.45 19.32 19.19
C ARG A 442 -15.73 18.50 19.30
N LEU A 443 -16.71 18.94 20.09
CA LEU A 443 -18.04 18.32 20.14
C LEU A 443 -18.74 18.37 18.78
N TYR A 444 -18.67 19.49 18.05
CA TYR A 444 -19.22 19.57 16.70
C TYR A 444 -18.54 18.62 15.71
N MET A 445 -17.22 18.41 15.83
CA MET A 445 -16.52 17.39 15.02
C MET A 445 -17.05 15.99 15.31
N VAL A 446 -17.26 15.66 16.59
CA VAL A 446 -17.85 14.37 16.99
C VAL A 446 -19.27 14.23 16.47
N LEU A 447 -20.10 15.27 16.57
CA LEU A 447 -21.47 15.28 16.04
C LEU A 447 -21.50 15.13 14.52
N GLY A 448 -20.59 15.81 13.80
CA GLY A 448 -20.44 15.66 12.35
C GLY A 448 -20.03 14.24 11.96
N ALA A 449 -19.07 13.65 12.67
CA ALA A 449 -18.66 12.26 12.48
C ALA A 449 -19.80 11.27 12.78
N ALA A 450 -20.59 11.51 13.84
CA ALA A 450 -21.76 10.72 14.17
C ALA A 450 -22.83 10.80 13.07
N GLY A 451 -23.09 12.00 12.52
CA GLY A 451 -23.99 12.18 11.38
C GLY A 451 -23.52 11.43 10.13
N LEU A 452 -22.22 11.49 9.81
CA LEU A 452 -21.63 10.72 8.70
C LEU A 452 -21.70 9.20 8.94
N LEU A 453 -21.57 8.75 10.18
CA LEU A 453 -21.73 7.35 10.57
C LEU A 453 -23.17 6.89 10.36
N VAL A 454 -24.16 7.67 10.82
CA VAL A 454 -25.58 7.39 10.58
C VAL A 454 -25.87 7.32 9.08
N LEU A 455 -25.34 8.26 8.29
CA LEU A 455 -25.52 8.27 6.84
C LEU A 455 -24.86 7.06 6.17
N SER A 456 -23.68 6.65 6.64
CA SER A 456 -22.99 5.44 6.18
C SER A 456 -23.78 4.18 6.51
N LEU A 457 -24.39 4.10 7.70
CA LEU A 457 -25.23 2.98 8.12
C LEU A 457 -26.55 2.93 7.33
N LEU A 458 -27.16 4.07 7.04
CA LEU A 458 -28.34 4.15 6.17
C LEU A 458 -28.02 3.68 4.75
N LEU A 459 -26.87 4.09 4.22
CA LEU A 459 -26.39 3.62 2.92
C LEU A 459 -26.14 2.10 2.94
N ALA A 460 -25.52 1.59 4.00
CA ALA A 460 -25.29 0.15 4.19
C ALA A 460 -26.62 -0.63 4.21
N PHE A 461 -27.58 -0.18 5.02
CA PHE A 461 -28.92 -0.75 5.09
C PHE A 461 -29.60 -0.78 3.71
N TRP A 462 -29.49 0.29 2.93
CA TRP A 462 -30.10 0.37 1.61
C TRP A 462 -29.43 -0.55 0.58
N LEU A 463 -28.10 -0.68 0.64
CA LEU A 463 -27.35 -1.61 -0.20
C LEU A 463 -27.73 -3.07 0.10
N ASP A 464 -27.89 -3.41 1.37
CA ASP A 464 -28.24 -4.75 1.82
C ASP A 464 -29.68 -5.10 1.42
N ARG A 465 -30.62 -4.15 1.58
CA ARG A 465 -32.01 -4.29 1.12
C ARG A 465 -32.09 -4.53 -0.38
N LYS A 466 -31.29 -3.82 -1.18
CA LYS A 466 -31.27 -4.03 -2.64
C LYS A 466 -30.76 -5.41 -3.03
N ALA A 467 -29.74 -5.91 -2.35
CA ALA A 467 -29.22 -7.25 -2.59
C ALA A 467 -30.29 -8.31 -2.28
N PHE A 468 -30.98 -8.16 -1.15
CA PHE A 468 -32.09 -9.03 -0.76
C PHE A 468 -33.23 -9.04 -1.78
N MET A 469 -33.70 -7.86 -2.21
CA MET A 469 -34.79 -7.74 -3.20
C MET A 469 -34.43 -8.38 -4.56
N ARG A 470 -33.17 -8.29 -4.99
CA ARG A 470 -32.71 -8.94 -6.23
C ARG A 470 -32.66 -10.45 -6.10
N ALA A 471 -32.20 -10.95 -4.96
CA ALA A 471 -32.18 -12.40 -4.68
C ALA A 471 -33.60 -12.98 -4.67
N SER A 472 -34.56 -12.28 -4.05
CA SER A 472 -35.97 -12.72 -4.05
C SER A 472 -36.61 -12.68 -5.44
N GLN A 473 -36.23 -11.72 -6.29
CA GLN A 473 -36.74 -11.62 -7.66
C GLN A 473 -36.19 -12.71 -8.58
N ALA A 474 -34.91 -13.09 -8.41
CA ALA A 474 -34.30 -14.18 -9.19
C ALA A 474 -34.93 -15.55 -8.87
N ILE A 475 -35.26 -15.79 -7.60
CA ILE A 475 -35.94 -17.02 -7.17
C ILE A 475 -37.36 -17.09 -7.75
N ALA A 476 -38.07 -15.96 -7.79
CA ALA A 476 -39.43 -15.89 -8.34
C ALA A 476 -39.51 -15.93 -9.87
N SER A 477 -38.38 -15.88 -10.59
CA SER A 477 -38.33 -15.97 -12.06
C SER A 477 -37.85 -17.32 -12.60
N ASP A 478 -37.36 -18.20 -11.72
CA ASP A 478 -36.96 -19.58 -12.06
C ASP A 478 -38.08 -20.61 -11.76
N GLU A 479 -39.18 -20.16 -11.13
CA GLU A 479 -40.49 -20.86 -11.08
C GLU A 479 -41.39 -20.39 -12.22
#